data_AF-A0A4Y2WWH3-F1
#
_entry.id   AF-A0A4Y2WWH3-F1
#
_cell.length_a   1.000
_cell.length_b   1.000
_cell.length_c   1.000
_cell.angle_alpha   90.00
_cell.angle_beta   90.00
_cell.angle_gamma   90.00
#
_symmetry.space_group_name_H-M   'P 1'
#
loop_
_entity.id
_entity.type
_entity.pdbx_description
1 polymer ?
#
loop_
_entity_poly.entity_id
_entity_poly.type
_entity_poly.pdbx_seq_one_letter_code
_entity_poly.pdbx_strand_id
1 'polypeptide(L)'
;MYVDDLIAGTDSVNAAFNVFLDADMIMKDANMHLRKWISNDATLMKLWEEEGFSTLPHQTSDCTDPELHKVLGLSWDIQQDSLTMH
;
A
#
# COMPACT_ATOMS: atom_id res chain seq x y z
N MET A 1 19.41 -2.76 -3.05
CA MET A 1 18.78 -2.75 -1.71
C MET A 1 17.38 -3.27 -1.91
N TYR A 2 17.03 -4.36 -1.23
CA TYR A 2 15.80 -5.12 -1.47
C TYR A 2 14.59 -4.28 -1.07
N VAL A 3 13.55 -4.37 -1.89
CA VAL A 3 12.24 -3.76 -1.66
C VAL A 3 11.51 -4.71 -0.73
N ASP A 4 11.29 -4.30 0.51
CA ASP A 4 10.35 -5.00 1.39
C ASP A 4 8.97 -4.38 1.17
N ASP A 5 8.06 -5.19 0.64
CA ASP A 5 6.65 -4.86 0.52
C ASP A 5 5.98 -5.11 1.88
N LEU A 6 5.28 -4.10 2.42
CA LEU A 6 4.51 -4.22 3.65
C LEU A 6 3.04 -4.49 3.31
N ILE A 7 2.50 -5.58 3.84
CA ILE A 7 1.07 -5.87 3.80
C ILE A 7 0.58 -5.97 5.24
N ALA A 8 -0.44 -5.18 5.58
CA ALA A 8 -1.06 -5.17 6.90
C ALA A 8 -2.58 -5.03 6.75
N GLY A 9 -3.33 -5.66 7.64
CA GLY A 9 -4.78 -5.57 7.72
C GLY A 9 -5.22 -5.17 9.12
N THR A 10 -6.28 -4.37 9.23
CA THR A 10 -6.86 -3.94 10.51
C THR A 10 -8.38 -3.83 10.39
N ASP A 11 -9.06 -3.78 11.52
CA ASP A 11 -10.53 -3.72 11.57
C ASP A 11 -11.11 -2.29 11.41
N SER A 12 -10.27 -1.25 11.26
CA SER A 12 -10.75 0.14 11.10
C SER A 12 -9.76 1.06 10.39
N VAL A 13 -10.29 2.06 9.67
CA VAL A 13 -9.47 3.08 8.98
C VAL A 13 -8.48 3.78 9.91
N ASN A 14 -8.91 4.14 11.13
CA ASN A 14 -8.04 4.85 12.07
C ASN A 14 -6.91 3.94 12.60
N ALA A 15 -7.18 2.65 12.80
CA ALA A 15 -6.15 1.69 13.18
C ALA A 15 -5.15 1.49 12.03
N ALA A 16 -5.64 1.34 10.80
CA ALA A 16 -4.80 1.22 9.61
C ALA A 16 -3.91 2.45 9.40
N PHE A 17 -4.45 3.65 9.63
CA PHE A 17 -3.67 4.89 9.54
C PHE A 17 -2.55 4.97 10.60
N ASN A 18 -2.81 4.52 11.84
CA ASN A 18 -1.77 4.44 12.86
C ASN A 18 -0.68 3.42 12.50
N VAL A 19 -1.06 2.25 11.98
CA VAL A 19 -0.11 1.24 11.49
C VAL A 19 0.77 1.81 10.39
N PHE A 20 0.18 2.59 9.48
CA PHE A 20 0.93 3.30 8.45
C PHE A 20 1.96 4.27 9.02
N LEU A 21 1.60 5.09 10.01
CA LEU A 21 2.53 6.05 10.63
C LEU A 21 3.68 5.35 11.32
N ASP A 22 3.38 4.29 12.08
CA ASP A 22 4.39 3.49 12.77
C ASP A 22 5.34 2.83 11.77
N ALA A 23 4.80 2.26 10.69
CA ALA A 23 5.58 1.62 9.64
C ALA A 23 6.48 2.62 8.89
N ASP A 24 5.96 3.79 8.52
CA ASP A 24 6.73 4.83 7.85
C ASP A 24 7.89 5.32 8.73
N MET A 25 7.65 5.51 10.03
CA MET A 25 8.68 5.89 11.00
C MET A 25 9.77 4.81 11.13
N ILE A 26 9.39 3.56 11.40
CA ILE A 26 10.35 2.46 11.59
C ILE A 26 11.20 2.24 10.34
N MET A 27 10.58 2.28 9.17
CA MET A 27 11.28 2.08 7.90
C MET A 27 12.22 3.24 7.61
N LYS A 28 11.80 4.50 7.86
CA LYS A 28 12.69 5.66 7.73
C LYS A 28 13.89 5.58 8.66
N ASP A 29 13.70 5.15 9.91
CA ASP A 29 14.79 4.94 10.87
C ASP A 29 15.77 3.84 10.40
N ALA A 30 15.27 2.84 9.69
CA ALA A 30 16.09 1.82 9.02
C ALA A 30 16.70 2.29 7.68
N ASN A 31 16.53 3.56 7.31
CA ASN A 31 16.93 4.14 6.02
C ASN A 31 16.29 3.42 4.81
N MET A 32 15.06 2.95 5.00
CA MET A 32 14.19 2.31 4.02
C MET A 32 13.00 3.23 3.73
N HIS A 33 12.86 3.68 2.49
CA HIS A 33 11.77 4.59 2.12
C HIS A 33 10.62 3.84 1.44
N LEU A 34 9.48 3.73 2.12
CA LEU A 34 8.23 3.28 1.53
C LEU A 34 7.68 4.39 0.63
N ARG A 35 7.35 4.04 -0.63
CA ARG A 35 7.02 5.03 -1.68
C ARG A 35 5.65 4.87 -2.31
N LYS A 36 4.99 3.74 -2.08
CA LYS A 36 3.74 3.37 -2.75
C LYS A 36 2.80 2.79 -1.71
N TRP A 37 1.72 3.50 -1.44
CA TRP A 37 0.70 3.08 -0.48
C TRP A 37 -0.60 2.77 -1.22
N ILE A 38 -1.28 1.70 -0.82
CA ILE A 38 -2.57 1.32 -1.38
C ILE A 38 -3.41 0.61 -0.31
N SER A 39 -4.72 0.81 -0.39
CA SER A 39 -5.71 0.16 0.46
C SER A 39 -6.94 -0.19 -0.36
N ASN A 40 -7.70 -1.19 0.07
CA ASN A 40 -9.06 -1.42 -0.41
C ASN A 40 -10.05 -0.37 0.10
N ASP A 41 -9.68 0.42 1.12
CA ASP A 41 -10.51 1.50 1.67
C ASP A 41 -10.13 2.87 1.07
N ALA A 42 -11.07 3.46 0.32
CA ALA A 42 -10.90 4.76 -0.32
C ALA A 42 -10.76 5.94 0.67
N THR A 43 -11.35 5.83 1.86
CA THR A 43 -11.23 6.85 2.93
C THR A 43 -9.80 6.91 3.43
N LEU A 44 -9.18 5.74 3.63
CA LEU A 44 -7.77 5.64 4.03
C LEU A 44 -6.84 6.21 2.97
N MET A 45 -7.08 5.90 1.68
CA MET A 45 -6.29 6.45 0.59
C MET A 45 -6.38 7.99 0.52
N LYS A 46 -7.57 8.56 0.70
CA LYS A 46 -7.75 10.02 0.73
C LYS A 46 -7.02 10.67 1.90
N LEU A 47 -7.02 10.04 3.08
CA LEU A 47 -6.26 10.53 4.24
C LEU A 47 -4.75 10.56 3.95
N TRP A 48 -4.22 9.52 3.30
CA TRP A 48 -2.81 9.52 2.90
C TRP A 48 -2.47 10.63 1.90
N GLU A 49 -3.35 10.87 0.92
CA GLU A 49 -3.18 11.97 -0.04
C GLU A 49 -3.21 13.36 0.64
N GLU A 50 -4.11 13.55 1.61
CA GLU A 50 -4.19 14.78 2.41
C GLU A 50 -2.90 15.04 3.22
N GLU A 51 -2.26 13.98 3.70
CA GLU A 51 -0.98 14.01 4.40
C GLU A 51 0.24 14.08 3.45
N GLY A 52 0.01 14.13 2.13
CA GLY A 52 1.04 14.31 1.10
C GLY A 52 1.72 13.02 0.65
N PHE A 53 1.16 11.86 0.95
CA PHE A 53 1.66 10.56 0.49
C PHE A 53 1.07 10.16 -0.85
N SER A 54 1.87 9.50 -1.68
CA SER A 54 1.40 8.99 -2.98
C SER A 54 0.67 7.66 -2.79
N THR A 55 -0.61 7.66 -3.15
CA THR A 55 -1.41 6.46 -3.37
C THR A 55 -1.25 5.96 -4.80
N LEU A 56 -1.51 4.68 -5.05
CA LEU A 56 -1.58 4.11 -6.40
C LEU A 56 -3.02 3.97 -6.91
N PRO A 57 -3.22 3.91 -8.24
CA PRO A 57 -2.23 4.08 -9.30
C PRO A 57 -2.40 5.43 -10.01
N HIS A 58 -1.39 6.30 -10.00
CA HIS A 58 -1.26 7.24 -11.11
C HIS A 58 -1.07 6.36 -12.35
N GLN A 59 -2.05 6.30 -13.25
CA GLN A 59 -1.99 5.51 -14.48
C GLN A 59 -0.63 5.73 -15.14
N THR A 60 0.26 4.76 -15.00
CA THR A 60 1.52 4.72 -15.71
C THR A 60 1.28 3.72 -16.82
N SER A 61 1.41 4.20 -18.05
CA SER A 61 1.06 3.51 -19.31
C SER A 61 1.75 2.16 -19.55
N ASP A 62 2.50 1.66 -18.57
CA ASP A 62 3.29 0.42 -18.62
C ASP A 62 2.70 -0.71 -17.76
N CYS A 63 1.62 -0.48 -16.99
CA CYS A 63 0.95 -1.52 -16.19
C CYS A 63 -0.25 -2.09 -16.95
N THR A 64 -0.14 -3.34 -17.43
CA THR A 64 -1.18 -4.01 -18.23
C THR A 64 -2.42 -4.41 -17.42
N ASP A 65 -2.32 -4.43 -16.08
CA ASP A 65 -3.46 -4.57 -15.16
C ASP A 65 -3.30 -3.56 -14.00
N PRO A 66 -4.01 -2.42 -14.01
CA PRO A 66 -3.90 -1.40 -12.97
C PRO A 66 -4.45 -1.84 -11.60
N GLU A 67 -5.20 -2.95 -11.57
CA GLU A 67 -5.92 -3.45 -10.40
C GLU A 67 -5.22 -4.59 -9.66
N LEU A 68 -4.20 -5.22 -10.28
CA LEU A 68 -3.40 -6.26 -9.64
C LEU A 68 -2.10 -5.66 -9.11
N HIS A 69 -1.96 -5.64 -7.78
CA HIS A 69 -0.67 -5.38 -7.16
C HIS A 69 0.08 -6.67 -6.89
N LYS A 70 1.19 -6.83 -7.61
CA LYS A 70 2.05 -8.00 -7.51
C LYS A 70 3.21 -7.75 -6.55
N VAL A 71 3.25 -8.52 -5.48
CA VAL A 71 4.24 -8.46 -4.40
C VAL A 71 4.77 -9.87 -4.16
N LEU A 72 6.06 -10.13 -4.37
CA LEU A 72 6.70 -11.42 -4.05
C LEU A 72 6.01 -12.69 -4.60
N GLY A 73 5.30 -12.60 -5.74
CA GLY A 73 4.53 -13.72 -6.32
C GLY A 73 3.07 -13.80 -5.84
N LEU A 74 2.68 -12.92 -4.92
CA LEU A 74 1.31 -12.66 -4.51
C LEU A 74 0.70 -11.57 -5.40
N SER A 75 -0.58 -11.73 -5.72
CA SER A 75 -1.41 -10.75 -6.42
C SER A 75 -2.56 -10.38 -5.51
N TRP A 76 -2.70 -9.09 -5.18
CA TRP A 76 -3.83 -8.57 -4.42
C TRP A 76 -4.83 -7.89 -5.34
N ASP A 77 -6.07 -8.36 -5.32
CA ASP A 77 -7.24 -7.69 -5.88
C ASP A 77 -7.84 -6.79 -4.79
N ILE A 78 -7.67 -5.49 -4.96
CA ILE A 78 -8.12 -4.46 -4.01
C ILE A 78 -9.65 -4.34 -3.95
N GLN A 79 -10.38 -4.71 -5.01
CA GLN A 79 -11.84 -4.56 -5.07
C GLN A 79 -12.53 -5.71 -4.36
N GLN A 80 -11.99 -6.92 -4.52
CA GLN A 80 -12.50 -8.12 -3.87
C GLN A 80 -11.84 -8.38 -2.51
N ASP A 81 -10.86 -7.56 -2.13
CA ASP A 81 -10.00 -7.76 -0.97
C ASP A 81 -9.46 -9.21 -0.88
N SER A 82 -8.92 -9.68 -2.01
CA SER A 82 -8.51 -11.07 -2.18
C SER A 82 -7.04 -11.19 -2.55
N LEU A 83 -6.29 -11.95 -1.76
CA LEU A 83 -4.88 -12.25 -2.00
C LEU A 83 -4.73 -13.62 -2.65
N THR A 84 -4.09 -13.67 -3.80
CA THR A 84 -3.81 -14.91 -4.55
C THR A 84 -2.31 -15.12 -4.68
N MET A 85 -1.86 -16.38 -4.60
CA MET A 85 -0.45 -16.75 -4.76
C MET A 85 -0.29 -17.52 -6.08
N HIS A 86 0.70 -17.14 -6.89
CA HIS A 86 1.04 -17.79 -8.15
C HIS A 86 2.27 -18.70 -8.04
#